data_AF-A0A5M3MCI4-F1
#
_entry.id   AF-A0A5M3MCI4-F1
#
_cell.length_a   1.000
_cell.length_b   1.000
_cell.length_c   1.000
_cell.angle_alpha   90.00
_cell.angle_beta   90.00
_cell.angle_gamma   90.00
#
_symmetry.space_group_name_H-M   'P 1'
#
loop_
_entity.id
_entity.type
_entity.pdbx_description
1 polymer ?
#
loop_
_entity_poly.entity_id
_entity_poly.type
_entity_poly.pdbx_seq_one_letter_code
_entity_poly.pdbx_strand_id
1 'polypeptide(L)'
;ADVQGLVYYNGMCGYCGKNRCHLYCGMVGQQKSNGTQYYPAMLRPSDPYNVKGCSHDDILLASVPSPASAQYSANLEQLVSSPSLAE
;
A
#
# COMPACT_ATOMS: atom_id res chain seq x y z
N ALA A 1 -8.10 13.52 -3.67
CA ALA A 1 -8.10 13.44 -2.19
C ALA A 1 -6.71 13.76 -1.73
N ASP A 2 -6.56 14.82 -0.94
CA ASP A 2 -5.27 15.17 -0.37
C ASP A 2 -4.95 14.24 0.82
N VAL A 3 -3.68 14.18 1.17
CA VAL A 3 -3.03 13.11 1.96
C VAL A 3 -3.69 12.90 3.31
N GLN A 4 -4.13 13.99 3.94
CA GLN A 4 -4.79 13.97 5.24
C GLN A 4 -6.16 13.29 5.16
N GLY A 5 -6.89 13.46 4.05
CA GLY A 5 -8.24 12.92 3.87
C GLY A 5 -8.28 11.40 3.72
N LEU A 6 -7.22 10.80 3.16
CA LEU A 6 -7.12 9.34 3.08
C LEU A 6 -7.03 8.68 4.46
N VAL A 7 -6.27 9.27 5.38
CA VAL A 7 -6.14 8.72 6.75
C VAL A 7 -7.51 8.61 7.43
N TYR A 8 -8.35 9.64 7.29
CA TYR A 8 -9.69 9.61 7.88
C TYR A 8 -10.66 8.67 7.15
N TYR A 9 -10.47 8.46 5.84
CA TYR A 9 -11.39 7.66 5.04
C TYR A 9 -11.09 6.15 5.10
N ASN A 10 -9.81 5.76 5.10
CA ASN A 10 -9.41 4.35 5.06
C ASN A 10 -8.28 3.99 6.04
N GLY A 11 -7.91 4.89 6.96
CA GLY A 11 -6.87 4.64 7.96
C GLY A 11 -5.44 4.66 7.41
N MET A 12 -5.23 5.02 6.13
CA MET A 12 -3.91 4.96 5.51
C MET A 12 -3.29 6.35 5.27
N CYS A 13 -2.00 6.46 5.62
CA CYS A 13 -1.17 7.56 5.18
C CYS A 13 -0.99 7.45 3.67
N GLY A 14 -1.52 8.41 2.89
CA GLY A 14 -1.50 8.38 1.42
C GLY A 14 -0.10 8.23 0.80
N TYR A 15 0.47 9.33 0.28
CA TYR A 15 1.75 9.26 -0.46
C TYR A 15 2.94 8.75 0.37
N CYS A 16 2.88 8.89 1.70
CA CYS A 16 3.95 8.48 2.62
C CYS A 16 3.84 7.03 3.11
N GLY A 17 2.75 6.33 2.81
CA GLY A 17 2.50 4.97 3.27
C GLY A 17 3.18 3.91 2.43
N LYS A 18 3.49 2.77 3.04
CA LYS A 18 4.02 1.59 2.34
C LYS A 18 3.07 1.09 1.26
N ASN A 19 1.77 1.14 1.53
CA ASN A 19 0.73 0.77 0.57
C ASN A 19 0.25 2.06 -0.10
N ARG A 20 0.33 2.13 -1.44
CA ARG A 20 0.08 3.36 -2.19
C ARG A 20 -1.41 3.74 -2.21
N CYS A 21 -2.09 3.42 -3.32
CA CYS A 21 -3.46 3.81 -3.59
C CYS A 21 -4.47 3.20 -2.60
N HIS A 22 -4.28 1.92 -2.27
CA HIS A 22 -5.14 1.19 -1.35
C HIS A 22 -4.40 -0.06 -0.81
N LEU A 23 -4.87 -0.61 0.30
CA LEU A 23 -4.35 -1.86 0.89
C LEU A 23 -4.34 -3.01 -0.14
N TYR A 24 -5.35 -3.01 -1.02
CA TYR A 24 -5.57 -4.05 -2.02
C TYR A 24 -5.12 -3.66 -3.43
N CYS A 25 -4.47 -2.51 -3.64
CA CYS A 25 -4.06 -2.13 -4.99
C CYS A 25 -2.80 -2.84 -5.49
N GLY A 26 -2.20 -3.73 -4.68
CA GLY A 26 -1.04 -4.55 -5.05
C GLY A 26 0.28 -3.78 -5.23
N MET A 27 0.23 -2.47 -5.07
CA MET A 27 1.29 -1.55 -5.42
C MET A 27 1.99 -1.04 -4.14
N VAL A 28 3.19 -1.56 -3.88
CA VAL A 28 4.04 -1.17 -2.75
C VAL A 28 4.83 0.09 -3.09
N GLY A 29 5.00 0.99 -2.12
CA GLY A 29 5.83 2.18 -2.23
C GLY A 29 7.30 1.89 -1.93
N GLN A 30 8.19 2.75 -2.42
CA GLN A 30 9.63 2.66 -2.18
C GLN A 30 10.00 3.49 -0.95
N GLN A 31 10.63 2.88 0.05
CA GLN A 31 11.05 3.56 1.28
C GLN A 31 12.35 4.35 1.05
N LYS A 32 12.46 5.57 1.56
CA LYS A 32 13.75 6.29 1.55
C LYS A 32 14.78 5.54 2.37
N SER A 33 16.00 5.40 1.85
CA SER A 33 17.12 4.83 2.61
C SER A 33 17.30 5.59 3.93
N ASN A 34 17.36 4.84 5.04
CA ASN A 34 17.48 5.37 6.41
C ASN A 34 16.32 6.28 6.88
N GLY A 35 15.17 6.26 6.19
CA GLY A 35 13.99 7.04 6.56
C GLY A 35 12.76 6.16 6.81
N THR A 36 11.69 6.75 7.35
CA THR A 36 10.39 6.07 7.57
C THR A 36 9.38 6.37 6.47
N GLN A 37 9.73 7.29 5.55
CA GLN A 37 8.83 7.76 4.49
C GLN A 37 8.92 6.88 3.26
N TYR A 38 7.75 6.55 2.71
CA TYR A 38 7.60 5.88 1.43
C TYR A 38 7.26 6.88 0.34
N TYR A 39 7.63 6.56 -0.89
CA TYR A 39 7.36 7.36 -2.07
C TYR A 39 6.68 6.51 -3.15
N PRO A 40 5.76 7.09 -3.92
CA PRO A 40 5.11 6.40 -5.02
C PRO A 40 6.04 6.34 -6.24
N ALA A 41 7.10 5.56 -6.15
CA ALA A 41 8.00 5.30 -7.27
C ALA A 41 7.64 3.96 -7.92
N MET A 42 7.41 3.97 -9.24
CA MET A 42 7.28 2.73 -10.03
C MET A 42 8.64 2.19 -10.44
N LEU A 43 9.62 3.07 -10.58
CA LEU A 43 11.00 2.70 -10.88
C LEU A 43 11.77 2.44 -9.60
N ARG A 44 12.60 1.42 -9.61
CA ARG A 44 13.55 1.11 -8.55
C ARG A 44 14.61 2.21 -8.50
N PRO A 45 14.94 2.73 -7.31
CA PRO A 45 16.03 3.69 -7.15
C PRO A 45 17.36 3.10 -7.62
N SER A 46 18.24 3.96 -8.14
CA SER A 46 19.59 3.59 -8.56
C SER A 46 20.37 2.91 -7.42
N ASP A 47 21.16 1.90 -7.76
CA ASP A 47 21.94 1.17 -6.76
C ASP A 47 23.02 2.05 -6.10
N PRO A 48 23.32 1.84 -4.79
CA PRO A 48 22.81 0.75 -3.95
C PRO A 48 21.49 1.09 -3.24
N TYR A 49 20.40 0.38 -3.60
CA TYR A 49 19.11 0.43 -2.91
C TYR A 49 18.68 -0.97 -2.46
N ASN A 50 18.74 -1.24 -1.15
CA ASN A 50 18.42 -2.55 -0.58
C ASN A 50 17.59 -2.43 0.71
N VAL A 51 16.44 -1.77 0.63
CA VAL A 51 15.53 -1.66 1.78
C VAL A 51 14.60 -2.88 1.83
N LYS A 52 14.76 -3.71 2.86
CA LYS A 52 14.03 -4.98 3.00
C LYS A 52 12.51 -4.78 2.88
N GLY A 53 11.89 -5.52 1.96
CA GLY A 53 10.44 -5.48 1.74
C GLY A 53 9.93 -4.21 1.05
N CYS A 54 10.84 -3.39 0.50
CA CYS A 54 10.53 -2.21 -0.31
C CYS A 54 11.22 -2.27 -1.68
N SER A 55 12.27 -3.08 -1.86
CA SER A 55 12.97 -3.30 -3.13
C SER A 55 12.15 -4.11 -4.15
N HIS A 56 11.05 -3.57 -4.68
CA HIS A 56 10.42 -4.12 -5.87
C HIS A 56 11.19 -3.69 -7.13
N ASP A 57 11.13 -4.51 -8.19
CA ASP A 57 11.67 -4.17 -9.52
C ASP A 57 10.82 -3.09 -10.21
N ASP A 58 11.29 -2.57 -11.35
CA ASP A 58 10.55 -1.58 -12.13
C ASP A 58 9.15 -2.09 -12.49
N ILE A 59 8.13 -1.31 -12.13
CA ILE A 59 6.75 -1.59 -12.47
C ILE A 59 6.40 -0.77 -13.71
N LEU A 60 6.25 -1.44 -14.84
CA LEU A 60 5.79 -0.80 -16.06
C LEU A 60 4.30 -0.46 -15.93
N LEU A 61 3.88 0.62 -16.58
CA LEU A 61 2.49 1.06 -16.52
C LEU A 61 1.52 -0.01 -17.05
N ALA A 62 1.96 -0.79 -18.05
CA ALA A 62 1.20 -1.91 -18.60
C ALA A 62 1.10 -3.13 -17.68
N SER A 63 1.97 -3.23 -16.68
CA SER A 63 2.02 -4.34 -15.72
C SER A 63 1.53 -3.94 -14.33
N VAL A 64 0.83 -2.81 -14.20
CA VAL A 64 0.23 -2.41 -12.93
C VAL A 64 -0.80 -3.47 -12.54
N PRO A 65 -0.66 -4.09 -11.35
CA PRO A 65 -1.57 -5.12 -10.90
C PRO A 65 -2.97 -4.56 -10.75
N SER A 66 -3.96 -5.31 -11.22
CA SER A 66 -5.36 -5.03 -10.95
C SER A 66 -5.59 -5.04 -9.43
N PRO A 67 -6.44 -4.14 -8.91
CA PRO A 67 -6.78 -4.16 -7.50
C PRO A 67 -7.39 -5.51 -7.11
N ALA A 68 -6.96 -6.06 -5.98
CA ALA A 68 -7.39 -7.35 -5.46
C ALA A 68 -8.77 -7.23 -4.78
N SER A 69 -9.80 -6.90 -5.54
CA SER A 69 -11.17 -6.77 -5.06
C SER A 69 -11.69 -8.05 -4.39
N ALA A 70 -11.31 -9.22 -4.91
CA ALA A 70 -11.67 -10.51 -4.31
C ALA A 70 -11.11 -10.69 -2.89
N GLN A 71 -9.87 -10.24 -2.64
CA GLN A 71 -9.28 -10.28 -1.29
C GLN A 71 -9.99 -9.32 -0.35
N TYR A 72 -10.37 -8.13 -0.84
CA TYR A 72 -11.17 -7.20 -0.06
C TYR A 72 -12.51 -7.82 0.35
N SER A 73 -13.25 -8.41 -0.59
CA SER A 73 -14.53 -9.06 -0.31
C SER A 73 -14.39 -10.19 0.72
N ALA A 74 -13.40 -11.08 0.54
CA ALA A 74 -13.16 -12.18 1.48
C ALA A 74 -12.81 -11.67 2.90
N ASN A 75 -11.94 -10.67 3.00
CA ASN A 75 -11.58 -10.08 4.30
C ASN A 75 -12.76 -9.36 4.93
N LEU A 76 -13.60 -8.69 4.14
CA LEU A 76 -14.81 -8.03 4.61
C LEU A 76 -15.81 -9.04 5.17
N GLU A 77 -16.04 -10.15 4.47
CA GLU A 77 -16.89 -11.25 4.94
C GLU A 77 -16.41 -11.81 6.28
N GLN A 78 -15.09 -12.00 6.43
CA GLN A 78 -14.49 -12.45 7.68
C GLN A 78 -14.69 -11.43 8.81
N LEU A 79 -14.49 -10.14 8.53
CA LEU A 79 -14.68 -9.07 9.52
C LEU A 79 -16.14 -8.96 9.97
N VAL A 80 -17.09 -9.02 9.04
CA VAL A 80 -18.53 -8.94 9.32
C VAL A 80 -19.04 -10.17 10.08
N SER A 81 -18.47 -11.35 9.81
CA SER A 81 -18.83 -12.59 10.52
C SER A 81 -18.13 -12.77 11.87
N SER A 82 -17.10 -11.98 12.15
CA SER A 82 -16.40 -12.05 13.43
C SER A 82 -17.24 -11.43 14.54
N PRO A 83 -17.35 -12.08 15.71
CA PRO A 83 -18.07 -11.50 16.83
C PRO A 83 -17.33 -10.24 17.30
N SER A 84 -18.01 -9.10 17.32
CA SER A 84 -17.51 -7.93 18.04
C SER A 84 -17.57 -8.24 19.52
N LEU A 85 -16.47 -7.98 20.25
CA LEU A 85 -16.56 -7.82 21.70
C LEU A 85 -17.42 -6.58 21.93
N ALA A 86 -18.72 -6.78 22.10
CA ALA A 86 -19.60 -5.75 22.59
C ALA A 86 -19.19 -5.47 24.04
N GLU A 87 -18.73 -4.25 24.30
CA GLU A 87 -18.58 -3.69 25.64
C GLU A 87 -19.93 -3.20 26.15
#